data_AF-A0A3D5K0Y1-F1
#
_entry.id   AF-A0A3D5K0Y1-F1
#
_cell.length_a   1.000
_cell.length_b   1.000
_cell.length_c   1.000
_cell.angle_alpha   90.00
_cell.angle_beta   90.00
_cell.angle_gamma   90.00
#
_symmetry.space_group_name_H-M   'P 1'
#
loop_
_entity.id
_entity.type
_entity.pdbx_description
1 polymer ?
#
loop_
_entity_poly.entity_id
_entity_poly.type
_entity_poly.pdbx_seq_one_letter_code
_entity_poly.pdbx_strand_id
1 'polypeptide(L)'
;DWDEHGHVDQGLGKGVPTGSSSLVPPTIEITETGQELVLDGVRIEFQLTPESEAPAEMHFYFPDYRALCMAENCTGTMHNVLTLRGALVRDTLMWSRYIDEAMDRWGDVSDVVFASHGWPHWGAEAVNGYLTRQRDLYRWLHDQSMRLINLGYSPNEISANIDLPPGLWADYHCHGYYGTVSHNVRAVYQRYIGFYDGHPSSLDPYEPAEAGRRYVDFMGGMDQILAKARESYEAGDHRWVAEVLRHAVFADPTCEEARLLQADAFEQLA
;
A
#
# COMPACT_ATOMS: atom_id res chain seq x y z
N ASP A 1 24.74 9.39 -7.15
CA ASP A 1 24.46 10.82 -6.94
C ASP A 1 23.09 10.95 -6.33
N TRP A 2 22.96 11.77 -5.29
CA TRP A 2 21.71 12.03 -4.56
C TRP A 2 21.35 13.50 -4.83
N ASP A 3 20.25 13.74 -5.55
CA ASP A 3 19.71 15.06 -5.83
C ASP A 3 18.19 15.06 -5.68
N GLU A 4 17.57 16.23 -5.89
CA GLU A 4 16.13 16.44 -5.80
C GLU A 4 15.31 15.71 -6.88
N HIS A 5 15.95 15.16 -7.92
CA HIS A 5 15.31 14.40 -9.00
C HIS A 5 15.43 12.88 -8.81
N GLY A 6 16.07 12.44 -7.73
CA GLY A 6 16.28 11.03 -7.41
C GLY A 6 15.45 10.50 -6.24
N HIS A 7 15.89 9.36 -5.68
CA HIS A 7 15.25 8.74 -4.52
C HIS A 7 15.34 9.65 -3.29
N VAL A 8 14.19 10.01 -2.70
CA VAL A 8 14.14 10.85 -1.48
C VAL A 8 13.81 10.05 -0.21
N ASP A 9 12.96 9.02 -0.30
CA ASP A 9 12.48 8.22 0.84
C ASP A 9 11.76 6.94 0.39
N GLN A 10 11.51 5.98 1.30
CA GLN A 10 10.65 4.80 1.04
C GLN A 10 9.34 4.83 1.85
N GLY A 11 8.98 5.96 2.46
CA GLY A 11 7.79 6.14 3.30
C GLY A 11 7.90 5.52 4.69
N LEU A 12 8.41 4.29 4.77
CA LEU A 12 8.59 3.54 6.01
C LEU A 12 9.99 3.72 6.63
N GLY A 13 10.91 4.30 5.86
CA GLY A 13 12.30 4.53 6.23
C GLY A 13 13.10 5.07 5.04
N LYS A 14 14.37 5.41 5.26
CA LYS A 14 15.22 6.03 4.22
C LYS A 14 15.54 5.08 3.05
N GLY A 15 15.65 3.78 3.33
CA GLY A 15 16.08 2.77 2.39
C GLY A 15 16.35 1.43 3.06
N VAL A 16 16.58 0.40 2.25
CA VAL A 16 17.00 -0.93 2.72
C VAL A 16 18.53 -0.98 2.82
N PRO A 17 19.12 -1.43 3.95
CA PRO A 17 20.57 -1.54 4.06
C PRO A 17 21.14 -2.58 3.08
N THR A 18 22.27 -2.27 2.46
CA THR A 18 23.04 -3.20 1.63
C THR A 18 24.06 -3.96 2.48
N GLY A 19 23.89 -5.26 2.67
CA GLY A 19 24.79 -6.08 3.49
C GLY A 19 24.44 -7.57 3.46
N SER A 20 25.17 -8.39 4.22
CA SER A 20 24.86 -9.81 4.37
C SER A 20 23.65 -10.03 5.27
N SER A 21 22.70 -10.85 4.82
CA SER A 21 21.56 -11.32 5.61
C SER A 21 21.94 -12.59 6.39
N SER A 22 21.44 -12.74 7.61
CA SER A 22 21.46 -13.98 8.38
C SER A 22 20.08 -14.27 8.98
N LEU A 23 19.80 -15.54 9.26
CA LEU A 23 18.58 -15.97 9.93
C LEU A 23 18.94 -17.07 10.92
N VAL A 24 18.56 -16.88 12.18
CA VAL A 24 18.68 -17.89 13.24
C VAL A 24 17.28 -18.39 13.55
N PRO A 25 17.02 -19.71 13.55
CA PRO A 25 15.71 -20.24 13.89
C PRO A 25 15.26 -19.83 15.30
N PRO A 26 13.96 -19.55 15.50
CA PRO A 26 13.44 -19.27 16.84
C PRO A 26 13.57 -20.51 17.74
N THR A 27 13.76 -20.29 19.03
CA THR A 27 13.82 -21.36 20.05
C THR A 27 12.57 -21.39 20.94
N ILE A 28 11.79 -20.32 20.92
CA ILE A 28 10.52 -20.17 21.61
C ILE A 28 9.53 -19.60 20.59
N GLU A 29 8.39 -20.24 20.45
CA GLU A 29 7.29 -19.78 19.60
C GLU A 29 6.19 -19.15 20.47
N ILE A 30 5.59 -18.10 19.93
CA ILE A 30 4.32 -17.57 20.45
C ILE A 30 3.21 -18.21 19.62
N THR A 31 2.32 -18.95 20.27
CA THR A 31 1.35 -19.81 19.57
C THR A 31 -0.10 -19.42 19.83
N GLU A 32 -0.36 -18.53 20.79
CA GLU A 32 -1.69 -18.01 21.08
C GLU A 32 -1.66 -16.57 21.59
N THR A 33 -2.74 -15.84 21.33
CA THR A 33 -2.98 -14.51 21.91
C THR A 33 -3.23 -14.62 23.42
N GLY A 34 -2.57 -13.77 24.20
CA GLY A 34 -2.56 -13.79 25.66
C GLY A 34 -1.44 -14.65 26.25
N GLN A 35 -0.60 -15.28 25.43
CA GLN A 35 0.61 -15.93 25.92
C GLN A 35 1.50 -14.87 26.59
N GLU A 36 2.00 -15.18 27.79
CA GLU A 36 2.91 -14.32 28.54
C GLU A 36 4.29 -14.97 28.66
N LEU A 37 5.34 -14.16 28.59
CA LEU A 37 6.71 -14.57 28.91
C LEU A 37 7.36 -13.58 29.88
N VAL A 38 8.31 -14.10 30.66
CA VAL A 38 9.25 -13.29 31.43
C VAL A 38 10.63 -13.50 30.87
N LEU A 39 11.17 -12.49 30.18
CA LEU A 39 12.49 -12.52 29.56
C LEU A 39 13.40 -11.55 30.30
N ASP A 40 14.45 -12.07 30.94
CA ASP A 40 15.38 -11.28 31.76
C ASP A 40 14.67 -10.38 32.80
N GLY A 41 13.62 -10.91 33.42
CA GLY A 41 12.80 -10.19 34.41
C GLY A 41 11.77 -9.22 33.83
N VAL A 42 11.70 -9.05 32.50
CA VAL A 42 10.68 -8.23 31.82
C VAL A 42 9.47 -9.07 31.46
N ARG A 43 8.29 -8.70 31.97
CA ARG A 43 7.02 -9.33 31.59
C ARG A 43 6.56 -8.81 30.24
N ILE A 44 6.09 -9.72 29.38
CA ILE A 44 5.59 -9.42 28.04
C ILE A 44 4.35 -10.27 27.79
N GLU A 45 3.26 -9.64 27.36
CA GLU A 45 2.06 -10.32 26.86
C GLU A 45 1.99 -10.16 25.34
N PHE A 46 1.66 -11.23 24.61
CA PHE A 46 1.65 -11.24 23.15
C PHE A 46 0.22 -11.37 22.58
N GLN A 47 -0.01 -10.78 21.41
CA GLN A 47 -1.21 -11.00 20.60
C GLN A 47 -0.76 -11.44 19.21
N LEU A 48 -1.22 -12.60 18.75
CA LEU A 48 -0.97 -13.04 17.38
C LEU A 48 -1.86 -12.28 16.40
N THR A 49 -1.25 -11.83 15.31
CA THR A 49 -1.92 -11.07 14.23
C THR A 49 -1.56 -11.65 12.86
N PRO A 50 -1.83 -12.93 12.59
CA PRO A 50 -1.46 -13.53 11.31
C PRO A 50 -2.23 -12.91 10.14
N GLU A 51 -1.57 -12.86 8.97
CA GLU A 51 -2.12 -12.36 7.70
C GLU A 51 -2.48 -10.85 7.69
N SER A 52 -1.94 -10.08 8.63
CA SER A 52 -1.97 -8.60 8.61
C SER A 52 -0.85 -8.04 7.72
N GLU A 53 0.21 -7.45 8.28
CA GLU A 53 1.39 -7.04 7.49
C GLU A 53 2.15 -8.29 7.02
N ALA A 54 2.43 -9.24 7.90
CA ALA A 54 3.04 -10.52 7.54
C ALA A 54 2.11 -11.73 7.79
N PRO A 55 2.37 -12.87 7.12
CA PRO A 55 1.66 -14.13 7.41
C PRO A 55 1.77 -14.57 8.88
N ALA A 56 2.93 -14.34 9.49
CA ALA A 56 3.19 -14.60 10.90
C ALA A 56 3.68 -13.32 11.58
N GLU A 57 2.85 -12.75 12.42
CA GLU A 57 3.13 -11.49 13.12
C GLU A 57 2.44 -11.45 14.48
N MET A 58 2.92 -10.56 15.34
CA MET A 58 2.38 -10.40 16.69
C MET A 58 2.61 -8.98 17.22
N HIS A 59 1.62 -8.44 17.93
CA HIS A 59 1.83 -7.33 18.85
C HIS A 59 2.37 -7.85 20.18
N PHE A 60 2.95 -6.94 20.97
CA PHE A 60 3.36 -7.29 22.33
C PHE A 60 3.31 -6.09 23.27
N TYR A 61 2.91 -6.34 24.50
CA TYR A 61 2.66 -5.36 25.54
C TYR A 61 3.55 -5.61 26.76
N PHE A 62 4.13 -4.54 27.29
CA PHE A 62 4.99 -4.56 28.46
C PHE A 62 4.23 -3.96 29.66
N PRO A 63 3.54 -4.78 30.48
CA PRO A 63 2.66 -4.29 31.54
C PRO A 63 3.36 -3.44 32.60
N ASP A 64 4.60 -3.77 32.96
CA ASP A 64 5.37 -3.01 33.97
C ASP A 64 5.80 -1.62 33.49
N TYR A 65 5.79 -1.41 32.17
CA TYR A 65 6.18 -0.16 31.52
C TYR A 65 5.00 0.56 30.86
N ARG A 66 3.81 -0.06 30.85
CA ARG A 66 2.62 0.45 30.18
C ARG A 66 2.92 0.82 28.72
N ALA A 67 3.69 -0.03 28.04
CA ALA A 67 4.20 0.23 26.70
C ALA A 67 3.70 -0.83 25.70
N LEU A 68 3.11 -0.38 24.60
CA LEU A 68 2.52 -1.22 23.57
C LEU A 68 3.35 -1.18 22.28
N CYS A 69 3.79 -2.33 21.80
CA CYS A 69 4.38 -2.47 20.47
C CYS A 69 3.34 -3.03 19.49
N MET A 70 3.02 -2.25 18.46
CA MET A 70 2.08 -2.63 17.40
C MET A 70 2.77 -3.31 16.20
N ALA A 71 4.00 -3.82 16.38
CA ALA A 71 4.81 -4.41 15.32
C ALA A 71 4.86 -3.52 14.07
N GLU A 72 4.49 -4.03 12.90
CA GLU A 72 4.36 -3.24 11.67
C GLU A 72 2.89 -3.03 11.26
N ASN A 73 1.94 -3.44 12.11
CA ASN A 73 0.52 -3.27 11.88
C ASN A 73 0.04 -1.83 12.06
N CYS A 74 0.76 -1.02 12.85
CA CYS A 74 0.55 0.42 12.93
C CYS A 74 1.90 1.10 12.74
N THR A 75 2.05 1.95 11.73
CA THR A 75 3.29 2.72 11.49
C THR A 75 2.96 4.18 11.18
N GLY A 76 3.99 4.98 10.89
CA GLY A 76 3.83 6.39 10.55
C GLY A 76 3.25 6.68 9.16
N THR A 77 2.62 5.69 8.51
CA THR A 77 2.10 5.76 7.14
C THR A 77 1.01 4.71 6.92
N MET A 78 0.17 4.90 5.90
CA MET A 78 -0.63 3.81 5.34
C MET A 78 0.29 2.73 4.78
N HIS A 79 0.17 1.50 5.27
CA HIS A 79 0.97 0.38 4.78
C HIS A 79 0.38 -0.24 3.50
N ASN A 80 1.16 -1.13 2.89
CA ASN A 80 0.79 -1.88 1.72
C ASN A 80 -0.17 -3.03 2.08
N VAL A 81 -1.33 -3.04 1.44
CA VAL A 81 -2.24 -4.20 1.38
C VAL A 81 -1.75 -5.19 0.33
N LEU A 82 -1.19 -4.66 -0.76
CA LEU A 82 -0.39 -5.40 -1.73
C LEU A 82 0.81 -4.53 -2.09
N THR A 83 2.01 -5.05 -1.84
CA THR A 83 3.24 -4.38 -2.25
C THR A 83 3.42 -4.47 -3.77
N LEU A 84 3.81 -3.35 -4.40
CA LEU A 84 4.00 -3.27 -5.85
C LEU A 84 5.11 -4.18 -6.39
N ARG A 85 6.01 -4.67 -5.52
CA ARG A 85 7.03 -5.68 -5.89
C ARG A 85 6.44 -7.07 -6.19
N GLY A 86 5.17 -7.29 -5.87
CA GLY A 86 4.47 -8.57 -5.99
C GLY A 86 4.50 -9.39 -4.70
N ALA A 87 3.32 -9.78 -4.22
CA ALA A 87 3.09 -10.64 -3.06
C ALA A 87 1.65 -11.19 -3.08
N LEU A 88 1.28 -11.99 -2.08
CA LEU A 88 -0.12 -12.25 -1.78
C LEU A 88 -0.79 -10.98 -1.24
N VAL A 89 -2.09 -10.83 -1.51
CA VAL A 89 -2.87 -9.72 -0.97
C VAL A 89 -3.18 -9.96 0.51
N ARG A 90 -2.82 -8.99 1.35
CA ARG A 90 -3.07 -9.00 2.80
C ARG A 90 -4.54 -8.73 3.13
N ASP A 91 -4.97 -9.14 4.32
CA ASP A 91 -6.35 -8.99 4.76
C ASP A 91 -6.55 -7.70 5.57
N THR A 92 -7.02 -6.63 4.92
CA THR A 92 -7.30 -5.35 5.59
C THR A 92 -8.38 -5.42 6.66
N LEU A 93 -9.35 -6.35 6.53
CA LEU A 93 -10.40 -6.51 7.52
C LEU A 93 -9.85 -7.15 8.79
N MET A 94 -9.06 -8.21 8.65
CA MET A 94 -8.41 -8.84 9.79
C MET A 94 -7.39 -7.91 10.44
N TRP A 95 -6.60 -7.20 9.63
CA TRP A 95 -5.66 -6.18 10.13
C TRP A 95 -6.37 -5.15 11.01
N SER A 96 -7.48 -4.57 10.53
CA SER A 96 -8.29 -3.65 11.32
C SER A 96 -8.78 -4.28 12.63
N ARG A 97 -9.27 -5.52 12.60
CA ARG A 97 -9.75 -6.24 13.79
C ARG A 97 -8.65 -6.49 14.82
N TYR A 98 -7.43 -6.80 14.40
CA TYR A 98 -6.33 -6.99 15.34
C TYR A 98 -5.93 -5.70 16.05
N ILE A 99 -6.01 -4.55 15.36
CA ILE A 99 -5.80 -3.24 15.99
C ILE A 99 -6.91 -2.94 17.00
N ASP A 100 -8.17 -3.22 16.64
CA ASP A 100 -9.33 -3.06 17.54
C ASP A 100 -9.19 -3.93 18.79
N GLU A 101 -8.81 -5.20 18.65
CA GLU A 101 -8.56 -6.09 19.77
C GLU A 101 -7.38 -5.62 20.64
N ALA A 102 -6.32 -5.07 20.05
CA ALA A 102 -5.20 -4.49 20.80
C ALA A 102 -5.64 -3.26 21.61
N MET A 103 -6.55 -2.45 21.07
CA MET A 103 -7.14 -1.31 21.78
C MET A 103 -7.98 -1.79 22.98
N ASP A 104 -8.84 -2.79 22.79
CA ASP A 104 -9.65 -3.36 23.87
C ASP A 104 -8.78 -3.96 24.99
N ARG A 105 -7.66 -4.60 24.62
CA ARG A 105 -6.73 -5.23 25.56
C ARG A 105 -5.88 -4.20 26.32
N TRP A 106 -5.34 -3.21 25.61
CA TRP A 106 -4.21 -2.42 26.12
C TRP A 106 -4.34 -0.90 25.93
N GLY A 107 -5.35 -0.41 25.21
CA GLY A 107 -5.51 1.02 24.89
C GLY A 107 -5.62 1.92 26.12
N ASP A 108 -6.41 1.52 27.12
CA ASP A 108 -6.62 2.29 28.35
C ASP A 108 -5.48 2.17 29.38
N VAL A 109 -4.62 1.16 29.21
CA VAL A 109 -3.53 0.85 30.15
C VAL A 109 -2.15 1.19 29.61
N SER A 110 -2.06 1.72 28.39
CA SER A 110 -0.81 2.12 27.76
C SER A 110 -0.54 3.62 27.90
N ASP A 111 0.68 3.96 28.31
CA ASP A 111 1.20 5.32 28.34
C ASP A 111 2.00 5.66 27.07
N VAL A 112 2.44 4.64 26.32
CA VAL A 112 3.15 4.79 25.05
C VAL A 112 2.82 3.67 24.08
N VAL A 113 2.69 4.01 22.80
CA VAL A 113 2.63 3.04 21.69
C VAL A 113 3.79 3.28 20.72
N PHE A 114 4.42 2.21 20.26
CA PHE A 114 5.52 2.22 19.29
C PHE A 114 5.42 1.03 18.32
N ALA A 115 6.31 1.00 17.34
CA ALA A 115 6.29 0.07 16.21
C ALA A 115 7.72 -0.26 15.75
N SER A 116 7.86 -1.23 14.84
CA SER A 116 9.14 -1.56 14.17
C SER A 116 9.65 -0.39 13.31
N HIS A 117 8.74 0.43 12.79
CA HIS A 117 9.00 1.58 11.94
C HIS A 117 8.24 2.82 12.39
N GLY A 118 8.84 3.99 12.20
CA GLY A 118 8.29 5.29 12.65
C GLY A 118 8.78 5.68 14.04
N TRP A 119 8.01 6.53 14.73
CA TRP A 119 8.33 7.05 16.06
C TRP A 119 7.18 6.80 17.05
N PRO A 120 7.44 6.80 18.37
CA PRO A 120 6.42 6.49 19.36
C PRO A 120 5.39 7.62 19.53
N HIS A 121 4.25 7.28 20.14
CA HIS A 121 3.22 8.23 20.59
C HIS A 121 3.02 8.09 22.10
N TRP A 122 3.11 9.20 22.84
CA TRP A 122 3.05 9.23 24.30
C TRP A 122 1.76 9.88 24.82
N GLY A 123 1.22 9.30 25.89
CA GLY A 123 0.00 9.74 26.56
C GLY A 123 -1.24 9.02 26.04
N ALA A 124 -2.17 8.73 26.96
CA ALA A 124 -3.36 7.91 26.67
C ALA A 124 -4.21 8.44 25.50
N GLU A 125 -4.35 9.77 25.36
CA GLU A 125 -5.08 10.39 24.25
C GLU A 125 -4.38 10.14 22.90
N ALA A 126 -3.05 10.28 22.85
CA ALA A 126 -2.28 10.06 21.64
C ALA A 126 -2.28 8.58 21.23
N VAL A 127 -2.14 7.66 22.20
CA VAL A 127 -2.23 6.21 21.99
C VAL A 127 -3.58 5.84 21.39
N ASN A 128 -4.67 6.18 22.08
CA ASN A 128 -6.01 5.79 21.63
C ASN A 128 -6.41 6.47 20.32
N GLY A 129 -6.05 7.74 20.14
CA GLY A 129 -6.30 8.46 18.89
C GLY A 129 -5.57 7.83 17.71
N TYR A 130 -4.28 7.51 17.87
CA TYR A 130 -3.47 6.87 16.84
C TYR A 130 -4.03 5.50 16.45
N LEU A 131 -4.30 4.63 17.42
CA LEU A 131 -4.83 3.29 17.18
C LEU A 131 -6.21 3.32 16.52
N THR A 132 -7.10 4.22 16.97
CA THR A 132 -8.43 4.41 16.37
C THR A 132 -8.31 4.74 14.88
N ARG A 133 -7.45 5.69 14.52
CA ARG A 133 -7.31 6.12 13.12
C ARG A 133 -6.65 5.04 12.26
N GLN A 134 -5.67 4.31 12.78
CA GLN A 134 -5.06 3.17 12.07
C GLN A 134 -6.07 2.03 11.86
N ARG A 135 -6.87 1.67 12.87
CA ARG A 135 -7.97 0.70 12.74
C ARG A 135 -8.96 1.12 11.66
N ASP A 136 -9.43 2.36 11.74
CA ASP A 136 -10.46 2.91 10.87
C ASP A 136 -9.95 3.06 9.44
N LEU A 137 -8.65 3.33 9.24
CA LEU A 137 -8.01 3.39 7.93
C LEU A 137 -8.16 2.06 7.18
N TYR A 138 -7.71 0.96 7.77
CA TYR A 138 -7.81 -0.35 7.12
C TYR A 138 -9.27 -0.81 6.97
N ARG A 139 -10.13 -0.48 7.94
CA ARG A 139 -11.57 -0.74 7.82
C ARG A 139 -12.21 0.04 6.67
N TRP A 140 -11.85 1.31 6.50
CA TRP A 140 -12.35 2.17 5.44
C TRP A 140 -11.95 1.64 4.07
N LEU A 141 -10.66 1.34 3.88
CA LEU A 141 -10.14 0.75 2.64
C LEU A 141 -10.90 -0.54 2.29
N HIS A 142 -11.15 -1.40 3.28
CA HIS A 142 -11.91 -2.63 3.09
C HIS A 142 -13.39 -2.35 2.72
N ASP A 143 -14.13 -1.70 3.61
CA ASP A 143 -15.58 -1.60 3.52
C ASP A 143 -16.04 -0.76 2.33
N GLN A 144 -15.31 0.33 2.00
CA GLN A 144 -15.66 1.13 0.83
C GLN A 144 -15.35 0.41 -0.48
N SER A 145 -14.26 -0.35 -0.53
CA SER A 145 -13.98 -1.22 -1.69
C SER A 145 -15.10 -2.24 -1.86
N MET A 146 -15.46 -2.97 -0.79
CA MET A 146 -16.53 -3.97 -0.83
C MET A 146 -17.89 -3.37 -1.18
N ARG A 147 -18.20 -2.17 -0.69
CA ARG A 147 -19.40 -1.44 -1.08
C ARG A 147 -19.44 -1.18 -2.58
N LEU A 148 -18.36 -0.68 -3.18
CA LEU A 148 -18.31 -0.37 -4.61
C LEU A 148 -18.24 -1.63 -5.48
N ILE A 149 -17.56 -2.68 -5.04
CA ILE A 149 -17.59 -4.01 -5.67
C ILE A 149 -19.03 -4.52 -5.81
N ASN A 150 -19.80 -4.46 -4.70
CA ASN A 150 -21.20 -4.89 -4.70
C ASN A 150 -22.11 -4.01 -5.57
N LEU A 151 -21.68 -2.79 -5.91
CA LEU A 151 -22.37 -1.90 -6.86
C LEU A 151 -21.92 -2.12 -8.30
N GLY A 152 -21.02 -3.08 -8.56
CA GLY A 152 -20.56 -3.45 -9.90
C GLY A 152 -19.40 -2.61 -10.44
N TYR A 153 -18.70 -1.86 -9.60
CA TYR A 153 -17.57 -1.04 -10.02
C TYR A 153 -16.33 -1.91 -10.28
N SER A 154 -15.60 -1.61 -11.35
CA SER A 154 -14.30 -2.20 -11.67
C SER A 154 -13.19 -1.69 -10.73
N PRO A 155 -12.02 -2.35 -10.67
CA PRO A 155 -10.91 -1.92 -9.80
C PRO A 155 -10.48 -0.46 -10.00
N ASN A 156 -10.46 0.01 -11.25
CA ASN A 156 -10.05 1.38 -11.57
C ASN A 156 -11.11 2.40 -11.17
N GLU A 157 -12.39 2.08 -11.35
CA GLU A 157 -13.48 2.95 -10.90
C GLU A 157 -13.55 3.02 -9.37
N ILE A 158 -13.31 1.90 -8.67
CA ILE A 158 -13.20 1.89 -7.21
C ILE A 158 -12.11 2.85 -6.74
N SER A 159 -10.91 2.72 -7.29
CA SER A 159 -9.80 3.60 -6.94
C SER A 159 -10.05 5.06 -7.27
N ALA A 160 -10.86 5.38 -8.28
CA ALA A 160 -11.19 6.76 -8.63
C ALA A 160 -12.29 7.36 -7.74
N ASN A 161 -13.02 6.54 -6.97
CA ASN A 161 -14.17 6.96 -6.17
C ASN A 161 -13.93 6.86 -4.65
N ILE A 162 -12.77 6.38 -4.20
CA ILE A 162 -12.42 6.29 -2.78
C ILE A 162 -11.30 7.27 -2.48
N ASP A 163 -11.60 8.21 -1.58
CA ASP A 163 -10.63 9.07 -0.90
C ASP A 163 -10.70 8.84 0.61
N LEU A 164 -9.71 9.37 1.34
CA LEU A 164 -9.75 9.37 2.80
C LEU A 164 -10.78 10.39 3.31
N PRO A 165 -11.67 10.03 4.25
CA PRO A 165 -12.57 10.97 4.87
C PRO A 165 -11.78 12.01 5.69
N PRO A 166 -12.34 13.22 5.94
CA PRO A 166 -11.61 14.30 6.59
C PRO A 166 -10.91 13.93 7.91
N GLY A 167 -11.49 13.04 8.72
CA GLY A 167 -10.90 12.59 9.98
C GLY A 167 -9.64 11.73 9.82
N LEU A 168 -9.54 10.96 8.72
CA LEU A 168 -8.33 10.19 8.39
C LEU A 168 -7.32 11.04 7.63
N TRP A 169 -7.80 11.88 6.70
CA TRP A 169 -6.92 12.80 5.95
C TRP A 169 -6.24 13.85 6.83
N ALA A 170 -6.85 14.26 7.94
CA ALA A 170 -6.22 15.19 8.87
C ALA A 170 -5.03 14.58 9.62
N ASP A 171 -4.89 13.25 9.65
CA ASP A 171 -3.74 12.57 10.25
C ASP A 171 -2.75 12.11 9.19
N TYR A 172 -1.56 12.72 9.19
CA TYR A 172 -0.50 12.39 8.24
C TYR A 172 -0.01 10.93 8.37
N HIS A 173 -0.21 10.26 9.51
CA HIS A 173 0.12 8.83 9.64
C HIS A 173 -0.83 7.93 8.81
N CYS A 174 -1.96 8.46 8.34
CA CYS A 174 -2.88 7.76 7.44
C CYS A 174 -2.58 8.04 5.96
N HIS A 175 -1.61 8.91 5.65
CA HIS A 175 -1.26 9.23 4.27
C HIS A 175 -0.52 8.10 3.58
N GLY A 176 -0.61 8.09 2.25
CA GLY A 176 -0.05 7.05 1.42
C GLY A 176 1.44 7.23 1.09
N TYR A 177 2.33 7.18 2.08
CA TYR A 177 3.78 7.26 1.82
C TYR A 177 4.41 5.91 1.46
N TYR A 178 3.78 4.79 1.81
CA TYR A 178 4.29 3.43 1.54
C TYR A 178 3.27 2.58 0.76
N GLY A 179 2.09 2.39 1.34
CA GLY A 179 0.88 2.03 0.61
C GLY A 179 0.18 3.29 0.09
N THR A 180 -0.79 3.14 -0.81
CA THR A 180 -1.65 4.25 -1.25
C THR A 180 -3.09 3.77 -1.28
N VAL A 181 -4.06 4.69 -1.13
CA VAL A 181 -5.48 4.36 -1.30
C VAL A 181 -5.68 3.66 -2.64
N SER A 182 -5.12 4.23 -3.70
CA SER A 182 -5.26 3.80 -5.08
C SER A 182 -4.95 2.31 -5.28
N HIS A 183 -3.75 1.84 -4.92
CA HIS A 183 -3.41 0.42 -5.12
C HIS A 183 -3.97 -0.48 -4.02
N ASN A 184 -4.17 0.02 -2.80
CA ASN A 184 -4.72 -0.79 -1.71
C ASN A 184 -6.19 -1.18 -1.96
N VAL A 185 -7.02 -0.29 -2.50
CA VAL A 185 -8.43 -0.64 -2.81
C VAL A 185 -8.53 -1.59 -4.01
N ARG A 186 -7.62 -1.48 -4.99
CA ARG A 186 -7.48 -2.48 -6.05
C ARG A 186 -7.04 -3.83 -5.50
N ALA A 187 -6.15 -3.84 -4.51
CA ALA A 187 -5.75 -5.07 -3.83
C ALA A 187 -6.94 -5.71 -3.11
N VAL A 188 -7.78 -4.94 -2.41
CA VAL A 188 -9.02 -5.47 -1.81
C VAL A 188 -9.90 -6.13 -2.88
N TYR A 189 -10.10 -5.49 -4.03
CA TYR A 189 -10.80 -6.14 -5.15
C TYR A 189 -10.14 -7.46 -5.55
N GLN A 190 -8.83 -7.46 -5.75
CA GLN A 190 -8.08 -8.65 -6.14
C GLN A 190 -8.22 -9.80 -5.12
N ARG A 191 -8.27 -9.49 -3.82
CA ARG A 191 -8.46 -10.49 -2.77
C ARG A 191 -9.80 -11.22 -2.89
N TYR A 192 -10.88 -10.49 -3.18
CA TYR A 192 -12.23 -11.03 -3.16
C TYR A 192 -12.72 -11.52 -4.52
N ILE A 193 -12.33 -10.86 -5.60
CA ILE A 193 -12.83 -11.11 -6.96
C ILE A 193 -11.75 -11.69 -7.88
N GLY A 194 -10.48 -11.37 -7.64
CA GLY A 194 -9.35 -11.74 -8.48
C GLY A 194 -8.99 -10.66 -9.51
N PHE A 195 -8.31 -11.07 -10.58
CA PHE A 195 -7.76 -10.15 -11.58
C PHE A 195 -8.79 -9.60 -12.58
N TYR A 196 -9.90 -10.32 -12.78
CA TYR A 196 -10.87 -10.04 -13.83
C TYR A 196 -11.83 -8.91 -13.42
N ASP A 197 -11.97 -7.90 -14.26
CA ASP A 197 -12.79 -6.70 -14.02
C ASP A 197 -14.28 -6.90 -14.28
N GLY A 198 -14.68 -8.07 -14.79
CA GLY A 198 -16.07 -8.39 -15.14
C GLY A 198 -16.41 -8.18 -16.61
N HIS A 199 -15.60 -7.44 -17.38
CA HIS A 199 -15.87 -7.13 -18.78
C HIS A 199 -15.31 -8.19 -19.74
N PRO A 200 -16.11 -8.81 -20.64
CA PRO A 200 -15.64 -9.93 -21.46
C PRO A 200 -14.43 -9.63 -22.36
N SER A 201 -14.23 -8.38 -22.78
CA SER A 201 -13.05 -7.99 -23.57
C SER A 201 -11.74 -8.09 -22.79
N SER A 202 -11.80 -8.10 -21.45
CA SER A 202 -10.65 -8.19 -20.56
C SER A 202 -10.30 -9.64 -20.21
N LEU A 203 -11.09 -10.63 -20.65
CA LEU A 203 -10.91 -12.03 -20.29
C LEU A 203 -9.71 -12.68 -21.01
N ASP A 204 -9.54 -12.38 -22.29
CA ASP A 204 -8.47 -12.90 -23.15
C ASP A 204 -7.86 -11.75 -23.98
N PRO A 205 -7.12 -10.83 -23.33
CA PRO A 205 -6.57 -9.67 -24.00
C PRO A 205 -5.38 -10.06 -24.89
N TYR A 206 -5.15 -9.30 -25.97
CA TYR A 206 -3.93 -9.41 -26.75
C TYR A 206 -2.68 -9.14 -25.90
N GLU A 207 -1.57 -9.78 -26.27
CA GLU A 207 -0.26 -9.42 -25.72
C GLU A 207 0.05 -7.93 -25.97
N PRO A 208 0.73 -7.23 -25.04
CA PRO A 208 0.97 -5.79 -25.14
C PRO A 208 1.58 -5.30 -26.45
N ALA A 209 2.50 -6.06 -27.05
CA ALA A 209 3.13 -5.69 -28.33
C ALA A 209 2.15 -5.78 -29.51
N GLU A 210 1.27 -6.78 -29.52
CA GLU A 210 0.25 -6.92 -30.57
C GLU A 210 -0.86 -5.88 -30.41
N ALA A 211 -1.32 -5.65 -29.17
CA ALA A 211 -2.25 -4.57 -28.87
C ALA A 211 -1.65 -3.21 -29.26
N GLY A 212 -0.38 -2.97 -28.92
CA GLY A 212 0.34 -1.73 -29.24
C GLY A 212 0.34 -1.42 -30.73
N ARG A 213 0.71 -2.39 -31.58
CA ARG A 213 0.70 -2.20 -33.05
C ARG A 213 -0.68 -1.81 -33.57
N ARG A 214 -1.73 -2.44 -33.06
CA ARG A 214 -3.12 -2.14 -33.47
C ARG A 214 -3.58 -0.77 -32.99
N TYR A 215 -3.25 -0.38 -31.75
CA TYR A 215 -3.58 0.95 -31.24
C TYR A 215 -2.88 2.04 -32.05
N VAL A 216 -1.60 1.87 -32.37
CA VAL A 216 -0.84 2.83 -33.20
C VAL A 216 -1.47 2.95 -34.59
N ASP A 217 -1.82 1.83 -35.23
CA ASP A 217 -2.52 1.82 -36.53
C ASP A 217 -3.87 2.57 -36.44
N PHE A 218 -4.71 2.24 -35.46
CA PHE A 218 -5.99 2.91 -35.22
C PHE A 218 -5.87 4.42 -34.94
N MET A 219 -4.77 4.86 -34.34
CA MET A 219 -4.51 6.27 -34.01
C MET A 219 -3.90 7.07 -35.16
N GLY A 220 -3.63 6.44 -36.30
CA GLY A 220 -3.10 7.10 -37.51
C GLY A 220 -1.59 6.98 -37.69
N GLY A 221 -0.94 6.02 -37.02
CA GLY A 221 0.49 5.77 -37.10
C GLY A 221 1.31 6.47 -36.00
N MET A 222 2.61 6.13 -35.95
CA MET A 222 3.53 6.58 -34.89
C MET A 222 3.63 8.11 -34.79
N ASP A 223 3.76 8.80 -35.92
CA ASP A 223 3.90 10.26 -35.92
C ASP A 223 2.65 10.96 -35.35
N GLN A 224 1.46 10.41 -35.61
CA GLN A 224 0.20 10.99 -35.15
C GLN A 224 -0.02 10.80 -33.64
N ILE A 225 0.30 9.61 -33.11
CA ILE A 225 0.21 9.37 -31.66
C ILE A 225 1.22 10.24 -30.90
N LEU A 226 2.44 10.40 -31.42
CA LEU A 226 3.46 11.25 -30.82
C LEU A 226 3.06 12.74 -30.81
N ALA A 227 2.50 13.24 -31.92
CA ALA A 227 2.01 14.61 -32.00
C ALA A 227 0.91 14.90 -30.94
N LYS A 228 -0.10 14.03 -30.86
CA LYS A 228 -1.20 14.15 -29.88
C LYS A 228 -0.75 13.96 -28.43
N ALA A 229 0.20 13.05 -28.22
CA ALA A 229 0.80 12.85 -26.89
C ALA A 229 1.55 14.10 -26.44
N ARG A 230 2.25 14.79 -27.35
CA ARG A 230 2.89 16.08 -27.06
C ARG A 230 1.89 17.16 -26.67
N GLU A 231 0.80 17.30 -27.41
CA GLU A 231 -0.28 18.22 -27.06
C GLU A 231 -0.85 17.94 -25.65
N SER A 232 -1.04 16.65 -25.33
CA SER A 232 -1.53 16.22 -24.00
C SER A 232 -0.51 16.48 -22.89
N TYR A 233 0.78 16.29 -23.21
CA TYR A 233 1.89 16.57 -22.29
C TYR A 233 1.99 18.06 -21.97
N GLU A 234 1.93 18.93 -23.00
CA GLU A 234 1.93 20.38 -22.84
C GLU A 234 0.69 20.89 -22.08
N ALA A 235 -0.43 20.16 -22.15
CA ALA A 235 -1.63 20.43 -21.37
C ALA A 235 -1.57 19.93 -19.91
N GLY A 236 -0.51 19.20 -19.52
CA GLY A 236 -0.32 18.67 -18.17
C GLY A 236 -1.01 17.33 -17.88
N ASP A 237 -1.55 16.64 -18.89
CA ASP A 237 -2.20 15.34 -18.72
C ASP A 237 -1.18 14.18 -18.77
N HIS A 238 -0.23 14.21 -17.84
CA HIS A 238 0.89 13.26 -17.82
C HIS A 238 0.43 11.81 -17.58
N ARG A 239 -0.69 11.62 -16.85
CA ARG A 239 -1.29 10.29 -16.64
C ARG A 239 -1.75 9.69 -17.96
N TRP A 240 -2.44 10.47 -18.79
CA TRP A 240 -2.86 10.02 -20.11
C TRP A 240 -1.67 9.79 -21.04
N VAL A 241 -0.67 10.67 -21.04
CA VAL A 241 0.54 10.52 -21.87
C VAL A 241 1.26 9.20 -21.53
N ALA A 242 1.44 8.92 -20.24
CA ALA A 242 2.06 7.68 -19.76
C ALA A 242 1.26 6.43 -20.20
N GLU A 243 -0.07 6.49 -20.13
CA GLU A 243 -0.94 5.40 -20.54
C GLU A 243 -0.92 5.17 -22.06
N VAL A 244 -1.11 6.23 -22.86
CA VAL A 244 -1.24 6.12 -24.31
C VAL A 244 0.09 5.75 -24.97
N LEU A 245 1.20 6.33 -24.52
CA LEU A 245 2.53 6.04 -25.09
C LEU A 245 3.05 4.65 -24.73
N ARG A 246 2.47 3.97 -23.73
CA ARG A 246 2.73 2.54 -23.51
C ARG A 246 2.50 1.76 -24.81
N HIS A 247 1.43 2.06 -25.53
CA HIS A 247 1.14 1.37 -26.78
C HIS A 247 2.18 1.66 -27.87
N ALA A 248 2.66 2.90 -27.97
CA ALA A 248 3.74 3.26 -28.89
C ALA A 248 5.05 2.51 -28.57
N VAL A 249 5.47 2.52 -27.31
CA VAL A 249 6.72 1.87 -26.87
C VAL A 249 6.65 0.35 -27.01
N PHE A 250 5.50 -0.28 -26.74
CA PHE A 250 5.33 -1.73 -26.97
C PHE A 250 5.23 -2.08 -28.46
N ALA A 251 4.74 -1.18 -29.32
CA ALA A 251 4.66 -1.39 -30.76
C ALA A 251 6.06 -1.34 -31.41
N ASP A 252 6.87 -0.35 -31.02
CA ASP A 252 8.25 -0.16 -31.47
C ASP A 252 9.15 0.29 -30.29
N PRO A 253 9.83 -0.66 -29.62
CA PRO A 253 10.72 -0.33 -28.50
C PRO A 253 12.02 0.37 -28.92
N THR A 254 12.26 0.53 -30.23
CA THR A 254 13.41 1.26 -30.78
C THR A 254 13.11 2.73 -31.08
N CYS A 255 11.83 3.13 -31.06
CA CYS A 255 11.43 4.53 -31.20
C CYS A 255 11.86 5.34 -29.98
N GLU A 256 12.99 6.04 -30.10
CA GLU A 256 13.57 6.86 -29.03
C GLU A 256 12.62 7.98 -28.58
N GLU A 257 11.94 8.64 -29.52
CA GLU A 257 11.01 9.73 -29.21
C GLU A 257 9.85 9.27 -28.32
N ALA A 258 9.24 8.12 -28.62
CA ALA A 258 8.18 7.54 -27.79
C ALA A 258 8.67 7.21 -26.38
N ARG A 259 9.88 6.68 -26.27
CA ARG A 259 10.49 6.31 -24.99
C ARG A 259 10.81 7.52 -24.12
N LEU A 260 11.41 8.55 -24.72
CA LEU A 260 11.78 9.76 -23.99
C LEU A 260 10.55 10.53 -23.55
N LEU A 261 9.55 10.72 -24.43
CA LEU A 261 8.31 11.41 -24.04
C LEU A 261 7.52 10.64 -22.97
N GLN A 262 7.52 9.31 -22.99
CA GLN A 262 6.92 8.51 -21.93
C GLN A 262 7.73 8.60 -20.62
N ALA A 263 9.06 8.63 -20.69
CA ALA A 263 9.92 8.83 -19.54
C ALA A 263 9.68 10.20 -18.88
N ASP A 264 9.59 11.26 -19.67
CA ASP A 264 9.26 12.60 -19.19
C ASP A 264 7.90 12.60 -18.46
N ALA A 265 6.89 11.92 -19.01
CA ALA A 265 5.59 11.78 -18.36
C ALA A 265 5.67 11.01 -17.03
N PHE A 266 6.48 9.95 -16.94
CA PHE A 266 6.71 9.25 -15.67
C PHE A 266 7.45 10.12 -14.65
N GLU A 267 8.43 10.91 -15.07
CA GLU A 267 9.17 11.82 -14.20
C GLU A 267 8.27 12.91 -13.62
N GLN A 268 7.31 13.43 -14.38
CA GLN A 268 6.31 14.39 -13.86
C GLN A 268 5.27 13.77 -12.91
N LEU A 269 5.04 12.45 -12.99
CA LEU A 269 4.09 11.74 -12.13
C LEU A 269 4.69 11.27 -10.80
N ALA A 270 6.02 11.19 -10.72
CA ALA A 270 6.75 10.76 -9.54
C ALA A 270 6.72 11.82 -8.43
#